data_AF-A0A167IDJ0-F1
#
_entry.id   AF-A0A167IDJ0-F1
#
_cell.length_a   1.000
_cell.length_b   1.000
_cell.length_c   1.000
_cell.angle_alpha   90.00
_cell.angle_beta   90.00
_cell.angle_gamma   90.00
#
_symmetry.space_group_name_H-M   'P 1'
#
loop_
_entity.id
_entity.type
_entity.pdbx_description
1 polymer ?
#
loop_
_entity_poly.entity_id
_entity_poly.type
_entity_poly.pdbx_seq_one_letter_code
_entity_poly.pdbx_strand_id
1 'polypeptide(L)'
;MRLFMLLLFWLSIPAMAYQVQPMIVDLAAHGKKSLVTYRLQNPSESALPIEIEVYKRTFNDKQQEVLVPAEDDFIVLPPQVEVAAKSYQVFRAKYLGSPELKETHSYRIVFKQLPLPDEDDKSGVKMVFNFATLVFVSPDGIASQQQSDIQCDKLDDCTLTITNTGKRVLDLSHFDYQFHEGETVIAWAQLQSITSGRFIMPGHKMAVDLQPVLKEKPSKSAKLVNLLDKK
;
A
#
# COMPACT_ATOMS: atom_id res chain seq x y z
N MET A 1 -19.02 25.06 26.24
CA MET A 1 -18.41 24.43 25.04
C MET A 1 -17.16 23.61 25.37
N ARG A 2 -16.15 24.13 26.09
CA ARG A 2 -14.95 23.36 26.49
C ARG A 2 -15.25 22.11 27.35
N LEU A 3 -16.21 22.19 28.28
CA LEU A 3 -16.59 21.05 29.14
C LEU A 3 -17.31 19.92 28.36
N PHE A 4 -18.09 20.29 27.34
CA PHE A 4 -18.78 19.33 26.45
C PHE A 4 -17.79 18.62 25.51
N MET A 5 -16.72 19.31 25.10
CA MET A 5 -15.65 18.75 24.27
C MET A 5 -14.75 17.77 25.05
N LEU A 6 -14.56 17.98 26.36
CA LEU A 6 -13.87 17.04 27.26
C LEU A 6 -14.68 15.75 27.50
N LEU A 7 -16.02 15.84 27.57
CA LEU A 7 -16.89 14.68 27.75
C LEU A 7 -16.90 13.75 26.52
N LEU A 8 -16.85 14.33 25.31
CA LEU A 8 -16.78 13.59 24.05
C LEU A 8 -15.46 12.82 23.86
N PHE A 9 -14.35 13.32 24.42
CA PHE A 9 -13.07 12.60 24.41
C PHE A 9 -13.05 11.38 25.35
N TRP A 10 -13.97 11.28 26.31
CA TRP A 10 -14.07 10.14 27.22
C TRP A 10 -14.91 8.97 26.67
N LEU A 11 -15.68 9.21 25.61
CA LEU A 11 -16.57 8.23 24.97
C LEU A 11 -15.95 7.53 23.76
N SER A 12 -14.65 7.72 23.49
CA SER A 12 -13.97 7.01 22.41
C SER A 12 -13.79 5.54 22.80
N ILE A 13 -14.74 4.70 22.36
CA ILE A 13 -14.62 3.24 22.43
C ILE A 13 -13.53 2.83 21.42
N PRO A 14 -12.42 2.20 21.86
CA PRO A 14 -11.44 1.68 20.92
C PRO A 14 -12.11 0.62 20.03
N ALA A 15 -12.06 0.82 18.72
CA ALA A 15 -12.51 -0.18 17.77
C ALA A 15 -11.58 -1.41 17.88
N MET A 16 -12.12 -2.53 18.34
CA MET A 16 -11.39 -3.79 18.53
C MET A 16 -11.28 -4.54 17.19
N ALA A 17 -10.51 -3.99 16.25
CA ALA A 17 -10.16 -4.67 15.01
C ALA A 17 -8.81 -5.39 15.17
N TYR A 18 -8.68 -6.58 14.60
CA TYR A 18 -7.38 -7.23 14.53
C TYR A 18 -6.45 -6.45 13.60
N GLN A 19 -5.14 -6.57 13.82
CA GLN A 19 -4.14 -5.76 13.13
C GLN A 19 -3.09 -6.66 12.50
N VAL A 20 -2.61 -6.29 11.31
CA VAL A 20 -1.52 -6.98 10.61
C VAL A 20 -0.40 -6.00 10.34
N GLN A 21 0.83 -6.39 10.67
CA GLN A 21 2.03 -5.59 10.42
C GLN A 21 3.17 -6.47 9.89
N PRO A 22 3.97 -5.99 8.92
CA PRO A 22 3.82 -4.75 8.17
C PRO A 22 2.67 -4.81 7.12
N MET A 23 2.16 -3.65 6.68
CA MET A 23 1.17 -3.58 5.60
C MET A 23 1.78 -3.49 4.19
N ILE A 24 3.02 -3.02 4.09
CA ILE A 24 3.78 -2.89 2.83
C ILE A 24 5.15 -3.52 3.03
N VAL A 25 5.58 -4.31 2.06
CA VAL A 25 6.84 -5.06 2.10
C VAL A 25 7.53 -4.94 0.76
N ASP A 26 8.85 -4.75 0.80
CA ASP A 26 9.72 -4.83 -0.37
C ASP A 26 10.71 -5.99 -0.16
N LEU A 27 10.60 -7.00 -1.03
CA LEU A 27 11.38 -8.24 -0.99
C LEU A 27 12.33 -8.31 -2.18
N ALA A 28 13.46 -8.98 -1.98
CA ALA A 28 14.30 -9.44 -3.07
C ALA A 28 13.70 -10.69 -3.72
N ALA A 29 13.99 -10.91 -5.00
CA ALA A 29 13.57 -12.12 -5.73
C ALA A 29 14.20 -13.42 -5.18
N HIS A 30 15.30 -13.34 -4.43
CA HIS A 30 15.94 -14.51 -3.82
C HIS A 30 16.76 -14.15 -2.57
N GLY A 31 17.36 -15.16 -1.94
CA GLY A 31 18.24 -14.98 -0.79
C GLY A 31 17.51 -14.69 0.52
N LYS A 32 18.21 -14.05 1.47
CA LYS A 32 17.66 -13.77 2.82
C LYS A 32 16.59 -12.68 2.82
N LYS A 33 16.62 -11.78 1.84
CA LYS A 33 15.67 -10.66 1.69
C LYS A 33 14.39 -11.04 0.93
N SER A 34 14.22 -12.30 0.53
CA SER A 34 12.99 -12.81 -0.07
C SER A 34 11.96 -13.29 0.96
N LEU A 35 12.19 -12.98 2.24
CA LEU A 35 11.36 -13.39 3.37
C LEU A 35 10.87 -12.17 4.16
N VAL A 36 9.62 -12.21 4.60
CA VAL A 36 9.04 -11.27 5.57
C VAL A 36 8.42 -12.01 6.74
N THR A 37 8.47 -11.36 7.90
CA THR A 37 7.76 -11.79 9.10
C THR A 37 6.62 -10.82 9.36
N TYR A 38 5.38 -11.33 9.37
CA TYR A 38 4.19 -10.59 9.77
C TYR A 38 3.82 -10.91 11.21
N ARG A 39 3.23 -9.92 11.88
CA ARG A 39 2.59 -10.06 13.18
C ARG A 39 1.11 -9.71 13.02
N LEU A 40 0.24 -10.67 13.33
CA LEU A 40 -1.19 -10.44 13.46
C LEU A 40 -1.53 -10.34 14.95
N GLN A 41 -2.20 -9.27 15.36
CA GLN A 41 -2.66 -9.08 16.73
C GLN A 41 -4.18 -9.18 16.79
N ASN A 42 -4.69 -10.00 17.72
CA ASN A 42 -6.11 -10.13 18.02
C ASN A 42 -6.42 -9.44 19.36
N PRO A 43 -6.93 -8.19 19.36
CA PRO A 43 -7.30 -7.49 20.58
C PRO A 43 -8.69 -7.88 21.09
N SER A 44 -9.44 -8.73 20.39
CA SER A 44 -10.80 -9.12 20.79
C SER A 44 -10.79 -10.13 21.95
N GLU A 45 -11.97 -10.34 22.56
CA GLU A 45 -12.19 -11.35 23.60
C GLU A 45 -12.45 -12.75 23.03
N SER A 46 -12.62 -12.87 21.70
CA SER A 46 -12.88 -14.15 21.02
C SER A 46 -11.66 -14.60 20.22
N ALA A 47 -11.60 -15.90 19.94
CA ALA A 47 -10.60 -16.43 19.03
C ALA A 47 -10.85 -15.96 17.59
N LEU A 48 -9.78 -15.85 16.81
CA LEU A 48 -9.81 -15.32 15.46
C LEU A 48 -9.22 -16.34 14.47
N PRO A 49 -10.05 -17.12 13.76
CA PRO A 49 -9.57 -18.04 12.74
C PRO A 49 -9.13 -17.25 11.50
N ILE A 50 -7.88 -17.46 11.09
CA ILE A 50 -7.26 -16.80 9.95
C ILE A 50 -6.79 -17.84 8.94
N GLU A 51 -7.11 -17.61 7.68
CA GLU A 51 -6.56 -18.28 6.50
C GLU A 51 -5.71 -17.27 5.71
N ILE A 52 -4.61 -17.74 5.12
CA ILE A 52 -3.76 -16.90 4.26
C ILE A 52 -4.01 -17.25 2.79
N GLU A 53 -4.29 -16.22 1.99
CA GLU A 53 -4.37 -16.32 0.53
C GLU A 53 -3.30 -15.43 -0.11
N VAL A 54 -2.75 -15.84 -1.25
CA VAL A 54 -1.74 -15.09 -1.98
C VAL A 54 -2.21 -14.82 -3.40
N TYR A 55 -2.17 -13.55 -3.79
CA TYR A 55 -2.54 -13.13 -5.14
C TYR A 55 -1.41 -12.33 -5.77
N LYS A 56 -1.14 -12.58 -7.05
CA LYS A 56 -0.39 -11.67 -7.90
C LYS A 56 -1.28 -10.49 -8.28
N ARG A 57 -0.75 -9.29 -8.06
CA ARG A 57 -1.41 -8.03 -8.36
C ARG A 57 -0.99 -7.55 -9.75
N THR A 58 -1.94 -7.56 -10.67
CA THR A 58 -1.79 -7.13 -12.06
C THR A 58 -2.73 -5.95 -12.34
N PHE A 59 -2.67 -5.41 -13.55
CA PHE A 59 -3.51 -4.29 -13.96
C PHE A 59 -4.10 -4.56 -15.34
N ASN A 60 -5.38 -4.21 -15.51
CA ASN A 60 -6.03 -4.26 -16.82
C ASN A 60 -5.67 -3.03 -17.68
N ASP A 61 -6.18 -2.97 -18.90
CA ASP A 61 -5.95 -1.85 -19.84
C ASP A 61 -6.40 -0.48 -19.30
N LYS A 62 -7.32 -0.48 -18.33
CA LYS A 62 -7.81 0.72 -17.63
C LYS A 62 -7.04 1.04 -16.35
N GLN A 63 -5.89 0.39 -16.13
CA GLN A 63 -5.05 0.58 -14.94
C GLN A 63 -5.74 0.22 -13.62
N GLN A 64 -6.78 -0.63 -13.67
CA GLN A 64 -7.45 -1.11 -12.47
C GLN A 64 -6.80 -2.40 -11.98
N GLU A 65 -6.71 -2.54 -10.66
CA GLU A 65 -6.14 -3.71 -10.00
C GLU A 65 -6.93 -4.98 -10.35
N VAL A 66 -6.20 -6.03 -10.74
CA VAL A 66 -6.70 -7.39 -10.95
C VAL A 66 -5.84 -8.36 -10.15
N LEU A 67 -6.50 -9.19 -9.35
CA LEU A 67 -5.87 -10.20 -8.51
C LEU A 67 -5.95 -11.56 -9.18
N VAL A 68 -4.80 -12.22 -9.34
CA VAL A 68 -4.67 -13.58 -9.88
C VAL A 68 -4.11 -14.47 -8.78
N PRO A 69 -4.72 -15.63 -8.46
CA PRO A 69 -4.16 -16.55 -7.47
C PRO A 69 -2.69 -16.88 -7.75
N ALA A 70 -1.87 -16.88 -6.70
CA ALA A 70 -0.43 -17.05 -6.79
C ALA A 70 0.13 -17.76 -5.54
N GLU A 71 -0.57 -18.78 -5.04
CA GLU A 71 -0.14 -19.56 -3.88
C GLU A 71 1.21 -20.25 -4.13
N ASP A 72 1.51 -20.64 -5.37
CA ASP A 72 2.78 -21.30 -5.73
C ASP A 72 4.00 -20.36 -5.66
N ASP A 73 3.78 -19.04 -5.72
CA ASP A 73 4.86 -18.05 -5.68
C ASP A 73 5.36 -17.78 -4.24
N PHE A 74 4.63 -18.23 -3.21
CA PHE A 74 4.96 -17.98 -1.81
C PHE A 74 4.66 -19.17 -0.92
N ILE A 75 5.59 -19.46 0.00
CA ILE A 75 5.26 -20.25 1.18
C ILE A 75 4.96 -19.33 2.36
N VAL A 76 3.75 -19.45 2.93
CA VAL A 76 3.35 -18.73 4.14
C VAL A 76 3.06 -19.71 5.26
N LEU A 77 3.74 -19.52 6.40
CA LEU A 77 3.61 -20.40 7.57
C LEU A 77 3.24 -19.60 8.83
N PRO A 78 2.22 -20.03 9.59
CA PRO A 78 1.25 -21.08 9.24
C PRO A 78 0.30 -20.60 8.12
N PRO A 79 -0.23 -21.50 7.26
CA PRO A 79 -1.18 -21.12 6.22
C PRO A 79 -2.59 -20.85 6.77
N GLN A 80 -2.95 -21.50 7.88
CA GLN A 80 -4.20 -21.30 8.59
C GLN A 80 -3.96 -21.53 10.10
N VAL A 81 -4.59 -20.71 10.94
CA VAL A 81 -4.43 -20.77 12.40
C VAL A 81 -5.57 -20.03 13.11
N GLU A 82 -5.93 -20.51 14.30
CA GLU A 82 -6.80 -19.78 15.22
C GLU A 82 -5.95 -18.93 16.18
N VAL A 83 -6.04 -17.61 16.06
CA VAL A 83 -5.33 -16.67 16.93
C VAL A 83 -6.17 -16.42 18.17
N ALA A 84 -5.67 -16.89 19.33
CA ALA A 84 -6.37 -16.76 20.60
C ALA A 84 -6.73 -15.31 20.96
N ALA A 85 -7.78 -15.16 21.78
CA ALA A 85 -8.20 -13.88 22.34
C ALA A 85 -7.02 -13.17 23.05
N LYS A 86 -6.95 -11.84 22.92
CA LYS A 86 -5.91 -10.99 23.52
C LYS A 86 -4.47 -11.40 23.21
N SER A 87 -4.26 -12.12 22.10
CA SER A 87 -2.96 -12.67 21.72
C SER A 87 -2.49 -12.15 20.36
N TYR A 88 -1.35 -12.65 19.91
CA TYR A 88 -0.81 -12.40 18.59
C TYR A 88 -0.26 -13.69 17.98
N GLN A 89 -0.20 -13.71 16.65
CA GLN A 89 0.41 -14.78 15.88
C GLN A 89 1.45 -14.20 14.93
N VAL A 90 2.56 -14.93 14.77
CA VAL A 90 3.61 -14.60 13.81
C VAL A 90 3.44 -15.48 12.58
N PHE A 91 3.50 -14.85 11.42
CA PHE A 91 3.49 -15.51 10.12
C PHE A 91 4.80 -15.21 9.39
N ARG A 92 5.35 -16.20 8.69
CA ARG A 92 6.52 -16.01 7.84
C ARG A 92 6.13 -16.31 6.41
N ALA A 93 6.30 -15.33 5.54
CA ALA A 93 6.10 -15.50 4.11
C ALA A 93 7.45 -15.45 3.39
N LYS A 94 7.72 -16.42 2.53
CA LYS A 94 8.93 -16.45 1.70
C LYS A 94 8.54 -16.60 0.24
N TYR A 95 9.09 -15.74 -0.60
CA TYR A 95 8.94 -15.83 -2.05
C TYR A 95 9.70 -17.05 -2.59
N LEU A 96 9.02 -17.85 -3.40
CA LEU A 96 9.48 -19.08 -4.06
C LEU A 96 9.33 -19.02 -5.59
N GLY A 97 8.75 -17.95 -6.14
CA GLY A 97 8.66 -17.76 -7.59
C GLY A 97 10.03 -17.55 -8.24
N SER A 98 10.01 -17.15 -9.52
CA SER A 98 11.25 -17.03 -10.32
C SER A 98 12.27 -16.08 -9.68
N PRO A 99 13.53 -16.51 -9.47
CA PRO A 99 14.58 -15.63 -8.94
C PRO A 99 15.12 -14.64 -9.98
N GLU A 100 14.86 -14.89 -11.28
CA GLU A 100 15.34 -14.12 -12.43
C GLU A 100 14.30 -13.12 -12.95
N LEU A 101 13.71 -12.34 -12.04
CA LEU A 101 12.78 -11.29 -12.42
C LEU A 101 13.49 -10.20 -13.22
N LYS A 102 12.81 -9.67 -14.24
CA LYS A 102 13.32 -8.54 -15.05
C LYS A 102 12.92 -7.18 -14.48
N GLU A 103 11.87 -7.16 -13.67
CA GLU A 103 11.28 -5.96 -13.06
C GLU A 103 10.49 -6.32 -11.81
N THR A 104 10.09 -5.33 -11.03
CA THR A 104 9.28 -5.55 -9.82
C THR A 104 7.93 -6.19 -10.16
N HIS A 105 7.63 -7.30 -9.52
CA HIS A 105 6.28 -7.86 -9.44
C HIS A 105 5.58 -7.41 -8.15
N SER A 106 4.26 -7.31 -8.19
CA SER A 106 3.42 -6.93 -7.04
C SER A 106 2.48 -8.07 -6.67
N TYR A 107 2.29 -8.26 -5.37
CA TYR A 107 1.45 -9.31 -4.79
C TYR A 107 0.64 -8.75 -3.62
N ARG A 108 -0.45 -9.46 -3.29
CA ARG A 108 -1.21 -9.32 -2.05
C ARG A 108 -1.04 -10.61 -1.24
N ILE A 109 -0.63 -10.47 0.03
CA ILE A 109 -0.79 -11.56 1.01
C ILE A 109 -1.96 -11.15 1.90
N VAL A 110 -3.04 -11.91 1.80
CA VAL A 110 -4.34 -11.63 2.39
C VAL A 110 -4.51 -12.48 3.64
N PHE A 111 -4.65 -11.80 4.78
CA PHE A 111 -5.03 -12.41 6.05
C PHE A 111 -6.55 -12.38 6.10
N LYS A 112 -7.18 -13.52 5.81
CA LYS A 112 -8.62 -13.67 5.67
C LYS A 112 -9.21 -14.21 6.94
N GLN A 113 -10.17 -13.48 7.51
CA GLN A 113 -10.92 -13.96 8.66
C GLN A 113 -11.96 -14.98 8.19
N LEU A 114 -11.90 -16.19 8.75
CA LEU A 114 -12.94 -17.17 8.54
C LEU A 114 -14.15 -16.85 9.42
N PRO A 115 -15.38 -16.94 8.91
CA PRO A 115 -16.56 -16.81 9.74
C PRO A 115 -16.63 -18.01 10.70
N LEU A 116 -16.77 -17.75 11.99
CA LEU A 116 -17.10 -18.80 12.95
C LEU A 116 -18.59 -19.16 12.78
N PRO A 117 -18.93 -20.46 12.69
CA PRO A 117 -20.32 -20.87 12.81
C PRO A 117 -20.80 -20.55 14.24
N ASP A 118 -21.91 -19.83 14.38
CA ASP A 118 -22.55 -19.62 15.68
C ASP A 118 -23.81 -20.48 15.81
N GLU A 119 -24.09 -20.88 17.04
CA GLU A 119 -25.26 -21.67 17.48
C GLU A 119 -26.57 -20.85 17.62
N ASP A 120 -26.57 -19.54 17.34
CA ASP A 120 -27.73 -18.68 17.63
C ASP A 120 -28.43 -18.12 16.37
N ASP A 121 -29.69 -18.54 16.22
CA ASP A 121 -30.64 -18.28 15.13
C ASP A 121 -31.24 -16.85 15.14
N LYS A 122 -30.46 -15.83 15.52
CA LYS A 122 -30.91 -14.43 15.58
C LYS A 122 -30.59 -13.68 14.30
N SER A 123 -31.56 -12.90 13.81
CA SER A 123 -31.38 -12.01 12.67
C SER A 123 -30.36 -10.91 12.99
N GLY A 124 -29.28 -10.81 12.20
CA GLY A 124 -28.22 -9.80 12.36
C GLY A 124 -27.24 -9.79 11.17
N VAL A 125 -26.50 -8.69 11.01
CA VAL A 125 -25.43 -8.55 10.00
C VAL A 125 -24.09 -8.90 10.64
N LYS A 126 -23.38 -9.87 10.08
CA LYS A 126 -22.01 -10.22 10.47
C LYS A 126 -21.02 -9.60 9.48
N MET A 127 -20.03 -8.92 10.03
CA MET A 127 -18.92 -8.32 9.27
C MET A 127 -17.66 -9.13 9.52
N VAL A 128 -16.98 -9.54 8.45
CA VAL A 128 -15.63 -10.09 8.50
C VAL A 128 -14.66 -9.09 7.90
N PHE A 129 -13.46 -9.01 8.45
CA PHE A 129 -12.41 -8.14 7.96
C PHE A 129 -11.31 -8.99 7.34
N ASN A 130 -10.75 -8.52 6.22
CA ASN A 130 -9.60 -9.14 5.56
C ASN A 130 -8.52 -8.07 5.38
N PHE A 131 -7.27 -8.37 5.76
CA PHE A 131 -6.16 -7.46 5.52
C PHE A 131 -5.31 -7.96 4.35
N ALA A 132 -5.35 -7.22 3.24
CA ALA A 132 -4.54 -7.48 2.06
C ALA A 132 -3.26 -6.64 2.11
N THR A 133 -2.17 -7.23 2.62
CA THR A 133 -0.86 -6.56 2.64
C THR A 133 -0.32 -6.43 1.21
N LEU A 134 0.50 -5.41 0.95
CA LEU A 134 1.11 -5.16 -0.36
C LEU A 134 2.57 -5.62 -0.33
N VAL A 135 2.92 -6.54 -1.23
CA VAL A 135 4.27 -7.07 -1.33
C VAL A 135 4.83 -6.75 -2.72
N PHE A 136 5.97 -6.10 -2.76
CA PHE A 136 6.78 -5.96 -3.96
C PHE A 136 7.91 -6.96 -3.93
N VAL A 137 8.11 -7.68 -5.03
CA VAL A 137 9.27 -8.56 -5.21
C VAL A 137 10.07 -8.00 -6.36
N SER A 138 11.29 -7.55 -6.07
CA SER A 138 12.14 -6.88 -7.03
C SER A 138 13.45 -7.65 -7.21
N PRO A 139 13.98 -7.73 -8.45
CA PRO A 139 15.34 -8.20 -8.64
C PRO A 139 16.35 -7.24 -7.99
N ASP A 140 17.54 -7.75 -7.71
CA ASP A 140 18.63 -6.94 -7.16
C ASP A 140 19.25 -6.05 -8.24
N GLY A 141 19.81 -4.90 -7.84
CA GLY A 141 20.56 -4.02 -8.73
C GLY A 141 19.74 -3.18 -9.71
N ILE A 142 18.40 -3.29 -9.72
CA ILE A 142 17.54 -2.43 -10.52
C ILE A 142 17.02 -1.22 -9.73
N ALA A 143 16.78 -0.11 -10.43
CA ALA A 143 16.28 1.13 -9.87
C ALA A 143 14.93 1.54 -10.47
N SER A 144 14.19 2.35 -9.72
CA SER A 144 13.03 3.08 -10.23
C SER A 144 13.54 4.32 -10.94
N GLN A 145 12.89 4.70 -12.04
CA GLN A 145 13.21 5.94 -12.74
C GLN A 145 11.91 6.70 -12.94
N GLN A 146 11.87 7.91 -12.41
CA GLN A 146 10.74 8.79 -12.63
C GLN A 146 10.98 9.60 -13.91
N GLN A 147 9.89 9.89 -14.61
CA GLN A 147 9.78 11.02 -15.53
C GLN A 147 8.47 11.76 -15.22
N SER A 148 8.51 13.09 -15.19
CA SER A 148 7.32 13.91 -14.95
C SER A 148 7.08 14.92 -16.05
N ASP A 149 5.83 14.99 -16.49
CA ASP A 149 5.35 15.91 -17.52
C ASP A 149 4.17 16.72 -16.97
N ILE A 150 4.09 18.01 -17.31
CA ILE A 150 3.00 18.88 -16.88
C ILE A 150 2.24 19.38 -18.09
N GLN A 151 0.92 19.25 -18.06
CA GLN A 151 0.00 19.89 -19.00
C GLN A 151 -0.91 20.85 -18.24
N CYS A 152 -0.69 22.16 -18.41
CA CYS A 152 -1.47 23.20 -17.75
C CYS A 152 -1.78 24.34 -18.72
N ASP A 153 -2.92 24.22 -19.41
CA ASP A 153 -3.42 25.30 -20.25
C ASP A 153 -3.95 26.44 -19.37
N LYS A 154 -4.71 26.08 -18.32
CA LYS A 154 -5.20 26.98 -17.27
C LYS A 154 -4.98 26.36 -15.88
N LEU A 155 -5.20 27.14 -14.81
CA LEU A 155 -4.99 26.67 -13.44
C LEU A 155 -6.01 25.58 -13.04
N ASP A 156 -7.23 25.71 -13.54
CA ASP A 156 -8.37 24.81 -13.39
C ASP A 156 -8.30 23.55 -14.26
N ASP A 157 -7.28 23.43 -15.11
CA ASP A 157 -7.02 22.25 -15.94
C ASP A 157 -5.51 21.98 -15.99
N CYS A 158 -4.97 21.57 -14.84
CA CYS A 158 -3.54 21.44 -14.63
C CYS A 158 -3.19 20.03 -14.14
N THR A 159 -2.70 19.21 -15.07
CA THR A 159 -2.41 17.80 -14.83
C THR A 159 -0.91 17.54 -14.81
N LEU A 160 -0.43 16.94 -13.72
CA LEU A 160 0.91 16.34 -13.61
C LEU A 160 0.82 14.86 -13.96
N THR A 161 1.59 14.43 -14.96
CA THR A 161 1.77 13.01 -15.27
C THR A 161 3.12 12.55 -14.75
N ILE A 162 3.13 11.58 -13.85
CA ILE A 162 4.33 10.92 -13.33
C ILE A 162 4.40 9.52 -13.94
N THR A 163 5.49 9.20 -14.63
CA THR A 163 5.73 7.92 -15.28
C THR A 163 6.91 7.22 -14.62
N ASN A 164 6.77 5.92 -14.36
CA ASN A 164 7.90 5.08 -13.94
C ASN A 164 8.50 4.39 -15.18
N THR A 165 9.59 4.96 -15.70
CA THR A 165 10.34 4.41 -16.85
C THR A 165 11.35 3.34 -16.44
N GLY A 166 11.56 3.17 -15.14
CA GLY A 166 12.49 2.18 -14.58
C GLY A 166 11.90 0.78 -14.47
N LYS A 167 12.68 -0.14 -13.91
CA LYS A 167 12.29 -1.54 -13.69
C LYS A 167 11.90 -1.86 -12.25
N ARG A 168 12.16 -0.94 -11.31
CA ARG A 168 11.71 -1.07 -9.92
C ARG A 168 10.44 -0.26 -9.69
N VAL A 169 9.56 -0.71 -8.80
CA VAL A 169 8.43 0.11 -8.33
C VAL A 169 8.92 1.48 -7.83
N LEU A 170 8.22 2.53 -8.22
CA LEU A 170 8.48 3.91 -7.78
C LEU A 170 7.58 4.22 -6.59
N ASP A 171 8.20 4.59 -5.45
CA ASP A 171 7.49 5.06 -4.25
C ASP A 171 7.45 6.58 -4.23
N LEU A 172 6.27 7.15 -4.45
CA LEU A 172 6.06 8.59 -4.53
C LEU A 172 6.26 9.33 -3.20
N SER A 173 6.27 8.61 -2.07
CA SER A 173 6.47 9.20 -0.74
C SER A 173 7.92 9.60 -0.45
N HIS A 174 8.86 9.12 -1.27
CA HIS A 174 10.27 9.51 -1.18
C HIS A 174 10.59 10.77 -1.98
N PHE A 175 9.61 11.46 -2.55
CA PHE A 175 9.84 12.62 -3.40
C PHE A 175 9.11 13.87 -2.89
N ASP A 176 9.82 15.00 -2.97
CA ASP A 176 9.19 16.32 -3.00
C ASP A 176 8.95 16.73 -4.45
N TYR A 177 7.89 17.51 -4.66
CA TYR A 177 7.48 17.96 -5.98
C TYR A 177 7.75 19.46 -6.07
N GLN A 178 8.76 19.80 -6.86
CA GLN A 178 9.22 21.18 -7.01
C GLN A 178 8.73 21.76 -8.33
N PHE A 179 8.13 22.94 -8.24
CA PHE A 179 7.70 23.76 -9.36
C PHE A 179 8.38 25.13 -9.25
N HIS A 180 8.35 25.91 -10.33
CA HIS A 180 8.95 27.25 -10.42
C HIS A 180 10.42 27.24 -10.02
N GLU A 181 11.20 26.31 -10.58
CA GLU A 181 12.62 26.12 -10.27
C GLU A 181 12.94 25.89 -8.77
N GLY A 182 11.94 25.46 -7.99
CA GLY A 182 12.09 25.16 -6.57
C GLY A 182 11.42 26.16 -5.62
N GLU A 183 10.81 27.24 -6.13
CA GLU A 183 10.07 28.19 -5.29
C GLU A 183 8.81 27.56 -4.68
N THR A 184 8.12 26.73 -5.44
CA THR A 184 6.93 26.01 -4.98
C THR A 184 7.29 24.56 -4.69
N VAL A 185 7.24 24.17 -3.42
CA VAL A 185 7.46 22.79 -2.99
C VAL A 185 6.16 22.20 -2.47
N ILE A 186 5.68 21.16 -3.13
CA ILE A 186 4.56 20.35 -2.66
C ILE A 186 5.14 19.08 -2.04
N ALA A 187 4.96 18.93 -0.74
CA ALA A 187 5.37 17.72 -0.03
C ALA A 187 4.43 16.55 -0.36
N TRP A 188 4.92 15.31 -0.25
CA TRP A 188 4.09 14.11 -0.41
C TRP A 188 2.80 14.16 0.43
N ALA A 189 2.86 14.71 1.64
CA ALA A 189 1.70 14.81 2.53
C ALA A 189 0.51 15.60 1.94
N GLN A 190 0.79 16.56 1.06
CA GLN A 190 -0.22 17.33 0.34
C GLN A 190 -0.62 16.62 -0.95
N LEU A 191 0.34 16.06 -1.69
CA LEU A 191 0.05 15.39 -2.96
C LEU A 191 -0.76 14.09 -2.76
N GLN A 192 -0.56 13.37 -1.66
CA GLN A 192 -1.22 12.10 -1.41
C GLN A 192 -2.76 12.20 -1.28
N SER A 193 -3.31 13.39 -1.06
CA SER A 193 -4.78 13.58 -0.99
C SER A 193 -5.44 13.62 -2.37
N ILE A 194 -4.65 13.82 -3.42
CA ILE A 194 -5.12 13.98 -4.80
C ILE A 194 -4.52 12.93 -5.75
N THR A 195 -3.63 12.06 -5.25
CA THR A 195 -3.12 10.92 -6.02
C THR A 195 -4.04 9.72 -5.89
N SER A 196 -4.10 8.90 -6.94
CA SER A 196 -4.81 7.62 -6.92
C SER A 196 -4.05 6.52 -6.15
N GLY A 197 -2.80 6.77 -5.76
CA GLY A 197 -2.00 5.85 -4.96
C GLY A 197 -0.59 6.35 -4.66
N ARG A 198 0.14 5.57 -3.84
CA ARG A 198 1.53 5.85 -3.45
C ARG A 198 2.58 5.28 -4.41
N PHE A 199 2.25 4.22 -5.13
CA PHE A 199 3.22 3.45 -5.90
C PHE A 199 2.89 3.46 -7.38
N ILE A 200 3.91 3.61 -8.23
CA ILE A 200 3.80 3.44 -9.68
C ILE A 200 4.65 2.25 -10.10
N MET A 201 4.01 1.23 -10.65
CA MET A 201 4.69 0.02 -11.13
C MET A 201 5.56 0.33 -12.37
N PRO A 202 6.56 -0.51 -12.69
CA PRO A 202 7.36 -0.36 -13.92
C PRO A 202 6.48 -0.20 -15.16
N GLY A 203 6.82 0.75 -16.03
CA GLY A 203 6.09 1.05 -17.27
C GLY A 203 4.75 1.77 -17.10
N HIS A 204 4.30 2.01 -15.85
CA HIS A 204 3.03 2.66 -15.57
C HIS A 204 3.18 4.17 -15.35
N LYS A 205 2.05 4.87 -15.41
CA LYS A 205 1.95 6.30 -15.16
C LYS A 205 0.76 6.65 -14.27
N MET A 206 0.86 7.78 -13.61
CA MET A 206 -0.20 8.38 -12.80
C MET A 206 -0.42 9.81 -13.25
N ALA A 207 -1.66 10.16 -13.55
CA ALA A 207 -2.08 11.54 -13.77
C ALA A 207 -2.67 12.08 -12.46
N VAL A 208 -2.26 13.30 -12.10
CA VAL A 208 -2.66 13.98 -10.86
C VAL A 208 -3.17 15.37 -11.24
N ASP A 209 -4.41 15.67 -10.88
CA ASP A 209 -4.95 17.02 -10.98
C ASP A 209 -4.37 17.89 -9.86
N LEU A 210 -3.58 18.89 -10.23
CA LEU A 210 -2.89 19.76 -9.29
C LEU A 210 -3.75 20.90 -8.77
N GLN A 211 -4.95 21.14 -9.31
CA GLN A 211 -5.82 22.25 -8.91
C GLN A 211 -6.02 22.35 -7.38
N PRO A 212 -6.22 21.25 -6.62
CA PRO A 212 -6.49 21.36 -5.18
C PRO A 212 -5.27 21.76 -4.34
N VAL A 213 -4.06 21.67 -4.89
CA VAL A 213 -2.80 21.89 -4.16
C VAL A 213 -2.01 23.09 -4.67
N LEU A 214 -2.27 23.56 -5.88
CA LEU A 214 -1.62 24.73 -6.46
C LEU A 214 -2.42 26.01 -6.23
N LYS A 215 -1.72 27.07 -5.82
CA LYS A 215 -2.29 28.43 -5.70
C LYS A 215 -2.07 29.27 -6.96
N GLU A 216 -1.05 28.93 -7.75
CA GLU A 216 -0.61 29.67 -8.92
C GLU A 216 -0.22 28.69 -10.04
N LYS A 217 -0.19 29.18 -11.29
CA LYS A 217 0.10 28.35 -12.46
C LYS A 217 1.53 27.80 -12.33
N PRO A 218 1.76 26.47 -12.39
CA PRO A 218 3.08 25.91 -12.19
C PRO A 218 4.01 26.23 -13.36
N SER A 219 5.32 26.07 -13.15
CA SER A 219 6.29 26.03 -14.24
C SER A 219 5.94 24.95 -15.26
N LYS A 220 6.44 25.09 -16.49
CA LYS A 220 6.24 24.11 -17.57
C LYS A 220 6.87 22.73 -17.28
N SER A 221 7.66 22.61 -16.22
CA SER A 221 8.26 21.37 -15.76
C SER A 221 8.13 21.25 -14.24
N ALA A 222 7.86 20.04 -13.75
CA ALA A 222 8.03 19.65 -12.35
C ALA A 222 9.37 18.94 -12.22
N LYS A 223 10.03 19.14 -11.08
CA LYS A 223 11.16 18.32 -10.67
C LYS A 223 10.77 17.50 -9.45
N LEU A 224 10.81 16.18 -9.58
CA LEU A 224 10.74 15.28 -8.44
C LEU A 224 12.12 15.23 -7.81
N VAL A 225 12.23 15.65 -6.55
CA VAL A 225 13.46 15.61 -5.78
C VAL A 225 13.41 14.43 -4.81
N ASN A 226 14.29 13.47 -5.02
CA ASN A 226 14.42 12.32 -4.13
C ASN A 226 14.94 12.75 -2.77
N LEU A 227 14.16 12.50 -1.73
CA LEU A 227 14.45 12.82 -0.33
C LEU A 227 15.53 11.92 0.26
N LEU A 228 15.75 10.74 -0.33
CA LEU A 228 16.77 9.79 0.14
C LEU A 228 18.19 10.16 -0.31
N ASP A 229 18.31 10.94 -1.40
CA ASP A 229 19.61 11.35 -1.95
C ASP A 229 20.21 12.57 -1.21
N LYS A 230 19.47 13.19 -0.28
CA LYS A 230 19.91 14.34 0.53
C LYS A 230 20.72 13.94 1.79
N LYS A 231 21.33 12.76 1.80
CA LYS A 231 22.15 12.26 2.93
C LYS A 231 23.63 12.19 2.59
#